data_AF-A0A8T3LI14-F1
#
_entry.id   AF-A0A8T3LI14-F1
#
_cell.length_a   1.000
_cell.length_b   1.000
_cell.length_c   1.000
_cell.angle_alpha   90.00
_cell.angle_beta   90.00
_cell.angle_gamma   90.00
#
_symmetry.space_group_name_H-M   'P 1'
#
loop_
_entity.id
_entity.type
_entity.pdbx_description
1 polymer ?
#
loop_
_entity_poly.entity_id
_entity_poly.type
_entity_poly.pdbx_seq_one_letter_code
_entity_poly.pdbx_strand_id
1 'polypeptide(L)'
;ADALLWNETKKAFSAAHGQDTTSKITNVKDADLTTGSTDAVNGSQLKTTNDAVATNTTNIATNTTNISNLTETVTNLGEDALKWDKDNGVFTAAHGNNTASKITNILDGTVTATSSDAINGSQLYDLSSNIATYFGGNASVNTDGVFTGPTYKIGETNYYNVGDALAAINSSFSTSLGDALLWDATAGKFSAKHGTNGDASVITDVADGEISDSSSDAVNGSQLHGVSSYVVDALGGGAEVNADGTITAPTYTIANADYDNVGDALNAIDTTLDDALLWDADAGEN
;
A
#
# COMPACT_ATOMS: atom_id res chain seq x y z
N ALA A 1 66.65 -9.59 98.95
CA ALA A 1 67.78 -9.66 98.00
C ALA A 1 67.30 -9.10 96.69
N ASP A 2 67.98 -8.10 96.14
CA ASP A 2 67.52 -7.34 94.97
C ASP A 2 68.05 -7.93 93.65
N ALA A 3 68.03 -9.26 93.53
CA ALA A 3 68.51 -10.00 92.37
C ALA A 3 67.39 -10.83 91.74
N LEU A 4 67.43 -11.02 90.42
CA LEU A 4 66.61 -12.03 89.75
C LEU A 4 67.11 -13.42 90.16
N LEU A 5 66.23 -14.22 90.76
CA LEU A 5 66.59 -15.55 91.27
C LEU A 5 66.04 -16.64 90.35
N TRP A 6 66.84 -17.68 90.13
CA TRP A 6 66.39 -18.89 89.45
C TRP A 6 65.32 -19.61 90.26
N ASN A 7 64.19 -19.91 89.64
CA ASN A 7 63.13 -20.71 90.23
C ASN A 7 63.24 -22.14 89.71
N GLU A 8 63.70 -23.06 90.59
CA GLU A 8 63.93 -24.45 90.22
C GLU A 8 62.68 -25.20 89.77
N THR A 9 61.52 -24.87 90.35
CA THR A 9 60.24 -25.50 89.98
C THR A 9 59.77 -25.06 88.60
N LYS A 10 60.00 -23.79 88.23
CA LYS A 10 59.60 -23.22 86.92
C LYS A 10 60.69 -23.32 85.85
N LYS A 11 61.92 -23.70 86.21
CA LYS A 11 63.10 -23.71 85.34
C LYS A 11 63.29 -22.39 84.57
N ALA A 12 63.15 -21.26 85.28
CA ALA A 12 63.30 -19.91 84.74
C ALA A 12 63.72 -18.91 85.83
N PHE A 13 64.29 -17.77 85.43
CA PHE A 13 64.53 -16.65 86.34
C PHE A 13 63.21 -15.96 86.72
N SER A 14 63.04 -15.64 88.00
CA SER A 14 61.86 -14.96 88.53
C SER A 14 62.05 -13.46 88.56
N ALA A 15 61.14 -12.73 87.91
CA ALA A 15 61.03 -11.28 87.96
C ALA A 15 60.15 -10.75 89.11
N ALA A 16 59.66 -11.61 90.02
CA ALA A 16 58.90 -11.16 91.18
C ALA A 16 59.84 -10.50 92.22
N HIS A 17 59.41 -9.36 92.79
CA HIS A 17 60.13 -8.63 93.83
C HIS A 17 59.14 -8.05 94.85
N GLY A 18 59.50 -8.11 96.14
CA GLY A 18 58.64 -7.64 97.22
C GLY A 18 57.33 -8.44 97.36
N GLN A 19 56.21 -7.72 97.55
CA GLN A 19 54.87 -8.29 97.66
C GLN A 19 54.19 -8.50 96.29
N ASP A 20 54.80 -8.03 95.20
CA ASP A 20 54.23 -8.14 93.87
C ASP A 20 54.51 -9.51 93.26
N THR A 21 53.48 -10.07 92.60
CA THR A 21 53.59 -11.38 91.94
C THR A 21 54.28 -11.30 90.57
N THR A 22 54.43 -10.10 90.00
CA THR A 22 55.14 -9.82 88.74
C THR A 22 55.76 -8.41 88.76
N SER A 23 56.97 -8.23 88.24
CA SER A 23 57.61 -6.91 88.08
C SER A 23 58.09 -6.68 86.63
N LYS A 24 58.30 -5.42 86.24
CA LYS A 24 58.81 -5.05 84.90
C LYS A 24 60.31 -5.30 84.81
N ILE A 25 60.77 -5.75 83.64
CA ILE A 25 62.19 -5.71 83.24
C ILE A 25 62.33 -4.55 82.24
N THR A 26 63.10 -3.52 82.59
CA THR A 26 63.32 -2.32 81.77
C THR A 26 64.77 -2.23 81.30
N ASN A 27 65.07 -1.31 80.38
CA ASN A 27 66.38 -1.14 79.73
C ASN A 27 66.85 -2.39 78.96
N VAL A 28 65.90 -3.20 78.48
CA VAL A 28 66.18 -4.29 77.54
C VAL A 28 66.56 -3.66 76.20
N LYS A 29 67.82 -3.86 75.80
CA LYS A 29 68.31 -3.45 74.47
C LYS A 29 67.50 -4.16 73.38
N ASP A 30 67.29 -3.51 72.24
CA ASP A 30 66.65 -4.14 71.08
C ASP A 30 67.33 -5.48 70.78
N ALA A 31 66.52 -6.53 70.65
CA ALA A 31 66.98 -7.87 70.30
C ALA A 31 67.45 -7.92 68.84
N ASP A 32 68.44 -8.77 68.54
CA ASP A 32 68.77 -9.09 67.15
C ASP A 32 67.67 -10.02 66.58
N LEU A 33 66.84 -9.50 65.66
CA LEU A 33 65.70 -10.22 65.07
C LEU A 33 66.12 -11.16 63.93
N THR A 34 66.96 -12.14 64.25
CA THR A 34 67.46 -13.15 63.31
C THR A 34 66.82 -14.51 63.53
N THR A 35 66.82 -15.35 62.50
CA THR A 35 66.35 -16.75 62.62
C THR A 35 67.19 -17.49 63.65
N GLY A 36 66.57 -17.93 64.75
CA GLY A 36 67.25 -18.65 65.84
C GLY A 36 67.71 -17.77 67.01
N SER A 37 67.43 -16.46 66.99
CA SER A 37 67.69 -15.58 68.13
C SER A 37 66.93 -16.04 69.39
N THR A 38 67.63 -15.99 70.52
CA THR A 38 67.07 -16.25 71.86
C THR A 38 67.00 -14.97 72.70
N ASP A 39 67.22 -13.81 72.08
CA ASP A 39 67.19 -12.52 72.75
C ASP A 39 65.76 -12.16 73.18
N ALA A 40 65.64 -11.49 74.33
CA ALA A 40 64.37 -10.94 74.76
C ALA A 40 64.05 -9.68 73.93
N VAL A 41 62.90 -9.67 73.24
CA VAL A 41 62.39 -8.48 72.55
C VAL A 41 61.83 -7.47 73.55
N ASN A 42 61.99 -6.18 73.25
CA ASN A 42 61.41 -5.11 74.06
C ASN A 42 60.10 -4.58 73.45
N GLY A 43 59.48 -3.64 74.17
CA GLY A 43 58.20 -3.06 73.77
C GLY A 43 58.22 -2.28 72.45
N SER A 44 59.33 -1.63 72.09
CA SER A 44 59.42 -0.87 70.83
C SER A 44 59.40 -1.80 69.61
N GLN A 45 60.13 -2.91 69.65
CA GLN A 45 60.14 -3.89 68.55
C GLN A 45 58.77 -4.53 68.35
N LEU A 46 58.08 -4.92 69.44
CA LEU A 46 56.73 -5.45 69.36
C LEU A 46 55.72 -4.39 68.88
N LYS A 47 55.89 -3.13 69.30
CA LYS A 47 55.06 -2.01 68.83
C LYS A 47 55.19 -1.79 67.33
N THR A 48 56.40 -1.82 66.78
CA THR A 48 56.62 -1.70 65.32
C THR A 48 55.87 -2.79 64.56
N THR A 49 55.95 -4.06 65.01
CA THR A 49 55.18 -5.16 64.42
C THR A 49 53.67 -4.92 64.52
N ASN A 50 53.19 -4.52 65.69
CA ASN A 50 51.76 -4.26 65.92
C ASN A 50 51.23 -3.09 65.07
N ASP A 51 52.04 -2.07 64.83
CA ASP A 51 51.68 -0.95 63.95
C ASP A 51 51.54 -1.40 62.49
N ALA A 52 52.46 -2.23 62.00
CA ALA A 52 52.35 -2.82 60.67
C ALA A 52 51.11 -3.72 60.54
N VAL A 53 50.79 -4.51 61.57
CA VAL A 53 49.56 -5.32 61.63
C VAL A 53 48.31 -4.44 61.64
N ALA A 54 48.31 -3.33 62.37
CA ALA A 54 47.20 -2.37 62.36
C ALA A 54 47.03 -1.74 60.97
N THR A 55 48.13 -1.31 60.32
CA THR A 55 48.09 -0.82 58.93
C THR A 55 47.53 -1.87 57.97
N ASN A 56 47.96 -3.12 58.07
CA ASN A 56 47.42 -4.22 57.26
C ASN A 56 45.93 -4.42 57.51
N THR A 57 45.49 -4.33 58.76
CA THR A 57 44.07 -4.45 59.13
C THR A 57 43.23 -3.33 58.48
N THR A 58 43.70 -2.09 58.53
CA THR A 58 43.06 -0.96 57.84
C THR A 58 43.03 -1.17 56.32
N ASN A 59 44.15 -1.55 55.71
CA ASN A 59 44.23 -1.80 54.26
C ASN A 59 43.25 -2.90 53.82
N ILE A 60 43.13 -3.98 54.60
CA ILE A 60 42.18 -5.08 54.33
C ILE A 60 40.73 -4.58 54.43
N ALA A 61 40.40 -3.77 55.44
CA ALA A 61 39.07 -3.19 55.57
C ALA A 61 38.72 -2.30 54.36
N THR A 62 39.65 -1.43 53.95
CA THR A 62 39.49 -0.58 52.75
C THR A 62 39.32 -1.42 51.49
N ASN A 63 40.12 -2.47 51.30
CA ASN A 63 40.00 -3.37 50.15
C ASN A 63 38.65 -4.08 50.13
N THR A 64 38.14 -4.52 51.29
CA THR A 64 36.81 -5.14 51.40
C THR A 64 35.71 -4.19 50.93
N THR A 65 35.74 -2.93 51.36
CA THR A 65 34.79 -1.90 50.89
C THR A 65 34.89 -1.65 49.39
N ASN A 66 36.11 -1.52 48.86
CA ASN A 66 36.31 -1.30 47.43
C ASN A 66 35.77 -2.47 46.59
N ILE A 67 35.98 -3.71 47.01
CA ILE A 67 35.45 -4.91 46.34
C ILE A 67 33.92 -4.93 46.36
N SER A 68 33.30 -4.52 47.47
CA SER A 68 31.84 -4.39 47.57
C SER A 68 31.30 -3.38 46.55
N ASN A 69 31.90 -2.20 46.48
CA ASN A 69 31.49 -1.15 45.54
C ASN A 69 31.66 -1.58 44.08
N LEU A 70 32.75 -2.31 43.78
CA LEU A 70 32.97 -2.88 42.44
C LEU A 70 31.94 -3.93 42.09
N THR A 71 31.56 -4.79 43.04
CA THR A 71 30.55 -5.83 42.84
C THR A 71 29.19 -5.22 42.53
N GLU A 72 28.82 -4.16 43.25
CA GLU A 72 27.60 -3.40 42.98
C GLU A 72 27.63 -2.74 41.59
N THR A 73 28.73 -2.07 41.25
CA THR A 73 28.90 -1.45 39.93
C THR A 73 28.77 -2.47 38.80
N VAL A 74 29.40 -3.64 38.92
CA VAL A 74 29.33 -4.72 37.91
C VAL A 74 27.91 -5.28 37.82
N THR A 75 27.20 -5.41 38.93
CA THR A 75 25.81 -5.87 38.96
C THR A 75 24.92 -4.90 38.20
N ASN A 76 25.04 -3.60 38.49
CA ASN A 76 24.23 -2.55 37.86
C ASN A 76 24.52 -2.43 36.35
N LEU A 77 25.80 -2.47 35.94
CA LEU A 77 26.18 -2.54 34.53
C LEU A 77 25.61 -3.78 33.84
N GLY A 78 25.57 -4.90 34.57
CA GLY A 78 24.87 -6.09 34.15
C GLY A 78 23.42 -5.76 33.84
N GLU A 79 22.64 -5.26 34.79
CA GLU A 79 21.20 -5.00 34.65
C GLU A 79 20.81 -4.01 33.54
N ASP A 80 21.59 -2.94 33.34
CA ASP A 80 21.23 -1.86 32.43
C ASP A 80 21.79 -1.97 31.00
N ALA A 81 22.66 -2.95 30.73
CA ALA A 81 23.25 -3.13 29.39
C ALA A 81 22.32 -3.87 28.42
N LEU A 82 22.57 -3.68 27.10
CA LEU A 82 22.06 -4.60 26.07
C LEU A 82 22.75 -5.96 26.22
N LYS A 83 22.00 -6.97 26.66
CA LYS A 83 22.56 -8.30 26.96
C LYS A 83 22.48 -9.22 25.78
N TRP A 84 23.48 -10.08 25.66
CA TRP A 84 23.38 -11.25 24.80
C TRP A 84 22.44 -12.28 25.44
N ASP A 85 21.30 -12.50 24.80
CA ASP A 85 20.40 -13.60 25.10
C ASP A 85 20.92 -14.84 24.36
N LYS A 86 21.59 -15.71 25.11
CA LYS A 86 22.22 -16.93 24.56
C LYS A 86 21.19 -17.92 24.02
N ASP A 87 20.03 -17.99 24.65
CA ASP A 87 19.00 -18.99 24.32
C ASP A 87 18.30 -18.60 23.01
N ASN A 88 18.14 -17.29 22.77
CA ASN A 88 17.54 -16.77 21.54
C ASN A 88 18.57 -16.34 20.48
N GLY A 89 19.86 -16.26 20.82
CA GLY A 89 20.94 -15.89 19.90
C GLY A 89 20.88 -14.43 19.44
N VAL A 90 20.45 -13.51 20.30
CA VAL A 90 20.27 -12.08 19.97
C VAL A 90 20.75 -11.16 21.09
N PHE A 91 21.05 -9.91 20.77
CA PHE A 91 21.10 -8.86 21.79
C PHE A 91 19.68 -8.41 22.13
N THR A 92 19.32 -8.43 23.41
CA THR A 92 18.00 -8.02 23.88
C THR A 92 18.01 -6.60 24.44
N ALA A 93 17.00 -5.82 24.05
CA ALA A 93 16.66 -4.53 24.64
C ALA A 93 15.62 -4.66 25.74
N ALA A 94 15.43 -5.86 26.31
CA ALA A 94 14.56 -6.03 27.45
C ALA A 94 15.18 -5.43 28.71
N HIS A 95 14.40 -4.68 29.48
CA HIS A 95 14.84 -4.07 30.75
C HIS A 95 13.81 -4.34 31.85
N GLY A 96 14.28 -4.48 33.09
CA GLY A 96 13.42 -4.76 34.25
C GLY A 96 12.68 -6.10 34.14
N ASN A 97 11.35 -6.05 34.07
CA ASN A 97 10.44 -7.21 34.03
C ASN A 97 10.42 -7.95 32.68
N ASN A 98 11.55 -8.01 31.98
CA ASN A 98 11.71 -8.59 30.64
C ASN A 98 10.82 -7.97 29.56
N THR A 99 10.41 -6.70 29.71
CA THR A 99 9.66 -6.00 28.65
C THR A 99 10.62 -5.35 27.65
N ALA A 100 10.30 -5.48 26.36
CA ALA A 100 11.08 -4.84 25.29
C ALA A 100 11.06 -3.31 25.47
N SER A 101 12.25 -2.71 25.44
CA SER A 101 12.42 -1.26 25.55
C SER A 101 12.80 -0.63 24.22
N LYS A 102 12.54 0.68 24.10
CA LYS A 102 12.97 1.47 22.94
C LYS A 102 14.49 1.65 22.99
N ILE A 103 15.15 1.47 21.85
CA ILE A 103 16.51 1.96 21.62
C ILE A 103 16.38 3.29 20.87
N THR A 104 16.84 4.38 21.48
CA THR A 104 16.75 5.74 20.92
C THR A 104 18.15 6.34 20.74
N ASN A 105 18.22 7.56 20.20
CA ASN A 105 19.46 8.26 19.90
C ASN A 105 20.37 7.49 18.92
N ILE A 106 19.73 6.80 17.97
CA ILE A 106 20.36 6.08 16.89
C ILE A 106 20.56 7.05 15.73
N LEU A 107 21.82 7.27 15.35
CA LEU A 107 22.16 8.03 14.15
C LEU A 107 21.57 7.32 12.91
N ASP A 108 21.22 8.08 11.88
CA ASP A 108 20.75 7.53 10.61
C ASP A 108 21.71 6.44 10.11
N GLY A 109 21.17 5.25 9.90
CA GLY A 109 21.94 4.12 9.38
C GLY A 109 22.19 4.28 7.89
N THR A 110 23.32 3.77 7.40
CA THR A 110 23.58 3.75 5.96
C THR A 110 22.58 2.84 5.25
N VAL A 111 21.87 3.30 4.22
CA VAL A 111 20.89 2.47 3.47
C VAL A 111 21.53 1.97 2.18
N THR A 112 22.09 0.76 2.23
CA THR A 112 22.65 0.04 1.07
C THR A 112 22.34 -1.45 1.16
N ALA A 113 22.51 -2.19 0.06
CA ALA A 113 22.19 -3.62 -0.01
C ALA A 113 22.99 -4.51 0.97
N THR A 114 24.09 -4.00 1.53
CA THR A 114 24.98 -4.75 2.44
C THR A 114 25.14 -4.08 3.80
N SER A 115 24.32 -3.07 4.11
CA SER A 115 24.43 -2.37 5.40
C SER A 115 24.06 -3.27 6.57
N SER A 116 24.77 -3.10 7.68
CA SER A 116 24.45 -3.69 8.99
C SER A 116 24.06 -2.63 10.02
N ASP A 117 23.89 -1.38 9.59
CA ASP A 117 23.51 -0.28 10.46
C ASP A 117 22.03 -0.42 10.86
N ALA A 118 21.72 -0.14 12.12
CA ALA A 118 20.34 0.06 12.52
C ALA A 118 19.81 1.35 11.87
N ILE A 119 18.58 1.32 11.36
CA ILE A 119 17.87 2.53 10.91
C ILE A 119 17.02 3.08 12.04
N ASN A 120 16.79 4.38 12.03
CA ASN A 120 15.91 5.03 13.00
C ASN A 120 14.54 5.39 12.38
N GLY A 121 13.67 5.98 13.20
CA GLY A 121 12.31 6.33 12.81
C GLY A 121 12.23 7.39 11.70
N SER A 122 13.14 8.36 11.65
CA SER A 122 13.13 9.41 10.62
C SER A 122 13.35 8.81 9.23
N GLN A 123 14.29 7.88 9.08
CA GLN A 123 14.54 7.24 7.79
C GLN A 123 13.34 6.44 7.27
N LEU A 124 12.66 5.70 8.15
CA LEU A 124 11.44 4.97 7.77
C LEU A 124 10.29 5.92 7.45
N TYR A 125 10.16 7.01 8.21
CA TYR A 125 9.14 8.04 7.99
C TYR A 125 9.35 8.75 6.64
N ASP A 126 10.59 9.09 6.29
CA ASP A 126 10.94 9.73 5.02
C ASP A 126 10.62 8.82 3.82
N LEU A 127 10.97 7.53 3.92
CA LEU A 127 10.60 6.54 2.90
C LEU A 127 9.08 6.47 2.73
N SER A 128 8.34 6.36 3.83
CA SER A 128 6.88 6.28 3.82
C SER A 128 6.24 7.56 3.24
N SER A 129 6.80 8.73 3.57
CA SER A 129 6.35 10.03 3.06
C SER A 129 6.60 10.21 1.56
N ASN A 130 7.74 9.70 1.06
CA ASN A 130 8.02 9.68 -0.38
C ASN A 130 7.04 8.78 -1.14
N ILE A 131 6.72 7.61 -0.59
CA ILE A 131 5.71 6.70 -1.16
C ILE A 131 4.33 7.39 -1.22
N ALA A 132 3.91 8.06 -0.14
CA ALA A 132 2.67 8.83 -0.11
C ALA A 132 2.65 9.91 -1.22
N THR A 133 3.76 10.63 -1.38
CA THR A 133 3.91 11.66 -2.43
C THR A 133 3.78 11.06 -3.83
N TYR A 134 4.38 9.89 -4.09
CA TYR A 134 4.27 9.22 -5.39
C TYR A 134 2.86 8.73 -5.70
N PHE A 135 2.12 8.26 -4.70
CA PHE A 135 0.72 7.88 -4.91
C PHE A 135 -0.18 9.09 -5.12
N GLY A 136 0.13 10.25 -4.52
CA GLY A 136 -0.76 11.41 -4.55
C GLY A 136 -2.12 11.05 -3.96
N GLY A 137 -3.21 11.62 -4.50
CA GLY A 137 -4.58 11.25 -4.08
C GLY A 137 -4.83 11.45 -2.58
N ASN A 138 -4.17 12.40 -1.94
CA ASN A 138 -4.19 12.61 -0.49
C ASN A 138 -3.62 11.43 0.36
N ALA A 139 -2.82 10.54 -0.22
CA ALA A 139 -2.01 9.63 0.56
C ALA A 139 -1.08 10.41 1.48
N SER A 140 -0.86 9.91 2.70
CA SER A 140 -0.09 10.63 3.72
C SER A 140 0.49 9.67 4.76
N VAL A 141 1.39 10.18 5.59
CA VAL A 141 1.85 9.53 6.81
C VAL A 141 1.41 10.38 7.98
N ASN A 142 0.70 9.78 8.94
CA ASN A 142 0.22 10.46 10.13
C ASN A 142 1.37 10.67 11.13
N THR A 143 1.14 11.51 12.15
CA THR A 143 2.14 11.82 13.18
C THR A 143 2.51 10.63 14.06
N ASP A 144 1.71 9.57 14.06
CA ASP A 144 1.98 8.28 14.71
C ASP A 144 2.72 7.29 13.80
N GLY A 145 3.08 7.71 12.58
CA GLY A 145 3.77 6.89 11.59
C GLY A 145 2.85 5.98 10.76
N VAL A 146 1.52 6.04 10.97
CA VAL A 146 0.57 5.23 10.21
C VAL A 146 0.38 5.81 8.81
N PHE A 147 0.55 4.96 7.80
CA PHE A 147 0.33 5.30 6.40
C PHE A 147 -1.16 5.31 6.06
N THR A 148 -1.62 6.40 5.43
CA THR A 148 -2.96 6.52 4.85
C THR A 148 -2.85 6.41 3.34
N GLY A 149 -3.55 5.45 2.74
CA GLY A 149 -3.54 5.21 1.30
C GLY A 149 -4.19 6.33 0.48
N PRO A 150 -3.97 6.35 -0.85
CA PRO A 150 -4.56 7.35 -1.72
C PRO A 150 -6.08 7.17 -1.83
N THR A 151 -6.75 8.24 -2.24
CA THR A 151 -8.14 8.24 -2.69
C THR A 151 -8.18 8.90 -4.06
N TYR A 152 -8.52 8.11 -5.08
CA TYR A 152 -8.73 8.55 -6.45
C TYR A 152 -10.23 8.62 -6.74
N LYS A 153 -10.73 9.78 -7.17
CA LYS A 153 -12.15 9.95 -7.52
C LYS A 153 -12.32 9.85 -9.04
N ILE A 154 -12.99 8.80 -9.50
CA ILE A 154 -13.28 8.55 -10.92
C ILE A 154 -14.81 8.54 -11.06
N GLY A 155 -15.35 9.52 -11.78
CA GLY A 155 -16.79 9.79 -11.77
C GLY A 155 -17.27 10.16 -10.36
N GLU A 156 -18.28 9.45 -9.88
CA GLU A 156 -18.84 9.64 -8.53
C GLU A 156 -18.25 8.69 -7.48
N THR A 157 -17.36 7.77 -7.87
CA THR A 157 -16.84 6.71 -7.01
C THR A 157 -15.39 6.99 -6.58
N ASN A 158 -15.08 6.67 -5.32
CA ASN A 158 -13.73 6.73 -4.76
C ASN A 158 -13.05 5.35 -4.85
N TYR A 159 -11.76 5.35 -5.18
CA TYR A 159 -10.90 4.17 -5.29
C TYR A 159 -9.65 4.36 -4.43
N TYR A 160 -9.25 3.32 -3.69
CA TYR A 160 -8.20 3.43 -2.66
C TYR A 160 -6.84 2.83 -3.05
N ASN A 161 -6.73 2.38 -4.30
CA ASN A 161 -5.49 1.91 -4.89
C ASN A 161 -5.49 2.21 -6.39
N VAL A 162 -4.29 2.21 -6.98
CA VAL A 162 -4.07 2.55 -8.40
C VAL A 162 -4.73 1.53 -9.33
N GLY A 163 -4.69 0.25 -8.99
CA GLY A 163 -5.20 -0.83 -9.85
C GLY A 163 -6.71 -0.68 -10.11
N ASP A 164 -7.49 -0.51 -9.04
CA ASP A 164 -8.95 -0.36 -9.16
C ASP A 164 -9.32 0.95 -9.85
N ALA A 165 -8.61 2.04 -9.57
CA ALA A 165 -8.82 3.32 -10.25
C ALA A 165 -8.58 3.21 -11.76
N LEU A 166 -7.51 2.53 -12.18
CA LEU A 166 -7.22 2.30 -13.59
C LEU A 166 -8.24 1.37 -14.25
N ALA A 167 -8.69 0.32 -13.55
CA ALA A 167 -9.75 -0.56 -14.03
C ALA A 167 -11.07 0.20 -14.24
N ALA A 168 -11.41 1.11 -13.32
CA ALA A 168 -12.59 1.97 -13.44
C ALA A 168 -12.48 2.93 -14.64
N ILE A 169 -11.32 3.55 -14.84
CA ILE A 169 -11.05 4.40 -16.01
C ILE A 169 -11.24 3.58 -17.30
N ASN A 170 -10.62 2.40 -17.39
CA ASN A 170 -10.73 1.53 -18.57
C ASN A 170 -12.19 1.12 -18.87
N SER A 171 -12.97 0.83 -17.82
CA SER A 171 -14.39 0.52 -17.95
C SER A 171 -15.19 1.72 -18.45
N SER A 172 -14.95 2.91 -17.89
CA SER A 172 -15.66 4.14 -18.28
C SER A 172 -15.43 4.57 -19.73
N PHE A 173 -14.22 4.34 -20.27
CA PHE A 173 -13.96 4.55 -21.70
C PHE A 173 -14.70 3.53 -22.57
N SER A 174 -14.77 2.28 -22.14
CA SER A 174 -15.43 1.21 -22.90
C SER A 174 -16.93 1.45 -23.03
N THR A 175 -17.59 1.92 -21.97
CA THR A 175 -19.02 2.27 -22.03
C THR A 175 -19.25 3.50 -22.93
N SER A 176 -18.46 4.57 -22.75
CA SER A 176 -18.62 5.78 -23.55
C SER A 176 -18.36 5.57 -25.04
N LEU A 177 -17.42 4.70 -25.40
CA LEU A 177 -17.14 4.36 -26.79
C LEU A 177 -18.15 3.35 -27.35
N GLY A 178 -18.70 2.46 -26.52
CA GLY A 178 -19.70 1.48 -26.95
C GLY A 178 -21.00 2.08 -27.48
N ASP A 179 -21.35 3.30 -27.02
CA ASP A 179 -22.58 4.00 -27.42
C ASP A 179 -22.37 5.00 -28.58
N ALA A 180 -21.14 5.20 -29.05
CA ALA A 180 -20.84 6.14 -30.12
C ALA A 180 -21.05 5.52 -31.52
N LEU A 181 -21.44 6.35 -32.51
CA LEU A 181 -21.39 5.97 -33.93
C LEU A 181 -19.92 5.95 -34.39
N LEU A 182 -19.28 4.78 -34.30
CA LEU A 182 -17.85 4.64 -34.56
C LEU A 182 -17.54 4.30 -36.03
N TRP A 183 -16.38 4.77 -36.50
CA TRP A 183 -15.84 4.39 -37.80
C TRP A 183 -15.40 2.91 -37.79
N ASP A 184 -15.98 2.11 -38.67
CA ASP A 184 -15.53 0.76 -38.95
C ASP A 184 -14.45 0.81 -40.03
N ALA A 185 -13.19 0.65 -39.61
CA ALA A 185 -12.04 0.67 -40.51
C ALA A 185 -12.01 -0.49 -41.50
N THR A 186 -12.62 -1.63 -41.17
CA THR A 186 -12.70 -2.78 -42.08
C THR A 186 -13.72 -2.52 -43.18
N ALA A 187 -14.86 -1.94 -42.80
CA ALA A 187 -15.92 -1.60 -43.74
C ALA A 187 -15.67 -0.27 -44.48
N GLY A 188 -14.75 0.57 -43.99
CA GLY A 188 -14.44 1.89 -44.54
C GLY A 188 -15.60 2.89 -44.42
N LYS A 189 -16.40 2.81 -43.35
CA LYS A 189 -17.59 3.66 -43.11
C LYS A 189 -17.97 3.72 -41.64
N PHE A 190 -18.79 4.70 -41.26
CA PHE A 190 -19.43 4.70 -39.95
C PHE A 190 -20.41 3.53 -39.81
N SER A 191 -20.41 2.88 -38.64
CA SER A 191 -21.30 1.76 -38.34
C SER A 191 -22.43 2.21 -37.42
N ALA A 192 -23.67 1.95 -37.85
CA ALA A 192 -24.87 2.09 -37.03
C ALA A 192 -25.21 0.81 -36.26
N LYS A 193 -24.28 -0.13 -36.12
CA LYS A 193 -24.47 -1.31 -35.28
C LYS A 193 -24.27 -0.94 -33.82
N HIS A 194 -25.15 -1.41 -32.94
CA HIS A 194 -25.09 -1.13 -31.51
C HIS A 194 -25.43 -2.37 -30.68
N GLY A 195 -25.03 -2.36 -29.41
CA GLY A 195 -25.24 -3.46 -28.48
C GLY A 195 -24.32 -4.66 -28.69
N THR A 196 -24.45 -5.66 -27.82
CA THR A 196 -23.55 -6.83 -27.77
C THR A 196 -23.70 -7.79 -28.94
N ASN A 197 -24.85 -7.76 -29.62
CA ASN A 197 -25.13 -8.64 -30.76
C ASN A 197 -24.60 -8.06 -32.09
N GLY A 198 -24.25 -6.76 -32.13
CA GLY A 198 -23.77 -6.09 -33.34
C GLY A 198 -24.83 -5.94 -34.43
N ASP A 199 -26.10 -5.84 -34.03
CA ASP A 199 -27.22 -5.67 -34.94
C ASP A 199 -27.31 -4.23 -35.43
N ALA A 200 -27.76 -4.04 -36.68
CA ALA A 200 -28.01 -2.71 -37.23
C ALA A 200 -29.10 -1.99 -36.42
N SER A 201 -28.87 -0.73 -36.08
CA SER A 201 -29.79 0.08 -35.29
C SER A 201 -30.34 1.24 -36.11
N VAL A 202 -31.50 1.75 -35.67
CA VAL A 202 -32.14 2.93 -36.25
C VAL A 202 -31.35 4.18 -35.85
N ILE A 203 -31.10 5.06 -36.82
CA ILE A 203 -30.67 6.43 -36.56
C ILE A 203 -31.92 7.31 -36.63
N THR A 204 -32.31 7.88 -35.49
CA THR A 204 -33.46 8.77 -35.36
C THR A 204 -33.01 10.22 -35.16
N ASP A 205 -33.98 11.14 -35.16
CA ASP A 205 -33.76 12.59 -35.01
C ASP A 205 -32.90 13.19 -36.14
N VAL A 206 -32.97 12.55 -37.31
CA VAL A 206 -32.40 13.05 -38.57
C VAL A 206 -33.35 14.09 -39.14
N ALA A 207 -32.90 15.35 -39.19
CA ALA A 207 -33.64 16.42 -39.84
C ALA A 207 -33.78 16.17 -41.36
N ASP A 208 -34.76 16.81 -42.00
CA ASP A 208 -34.95 16.70 -43.45
C ASP A 208 -33.67 17.17 -44.18
N GLY A 209 -33.09 16.28 -44.98
CA GLY A 209 -31.90 16.58 -45.77
C GLY A 209 -32.23 17.37 -47.04
N GLU A 210 -31.26 18.12 -47.58
CA GLU A 210 -31.45 18.78 -48.88
C GLU A 210 -31.65 17.74 -50.00
N ILE A 211 -32.64 17.96 -50.87
CA ILE A 211 -32.87 17.14 -52.07
C ILE A 211 -32.34 17.89 -53.30
N SER A 212 -31.11 17.56 -53.71
CA SER A 212 -30.44 18.07 -54.91
C SER A 212 -29.48 17.03 -55.50
N ASP A 213 -29.00 17.24 -56.73
CA ASP A 213 -28.11 16.31 -57.44
C ASP A 213 -26.69 16.24 -56.83
N SER A 214 -26.35 17.18 -55.95
CA SER A 214 -25.07 17.24 -55.24
C SER A 214 -25.18 17.05 -53.73
N SER A 215 -26.38 16.79 -53.19
CA SER A 215 -26.59 16.68 -51.73
C SER A 215 -25.79 15.52 -51.13
N SER A 216 -25.26 15.75 -49.93
CA SER A 216 -24.61 14.73 -49.08
C SER A 216 -25.35 14.54 -47.75
N ASP A 217 -26.56 15.09 -47.65
CA ASP A 217 -27.38 14.98 -46.46
C ASP A 217 -28.07 13.62 -46.42
N ALA A 218 -28.25 13.09 -45.21
CA ALA A 218 -29.11 11.94 -45.01
C ALA A 218 -30.57 12.36 -45.19
N VAL A 219 -31.36 11.52 -45.87
CA VAL A 219 -32.83 11.69 -45.93
C VAL A 219 -33.47 10.87 -44.82
N ASN A 220 -34.57 11.37 -44.26
CA ASN A 220 -35.33 10.66 -43.25
C ASN A 220 -36.61 10.03 -43.84
N GLY A 221 -37.37 9.35 -42.98
CA GLY A 221 -38.59 8.64 -43.39
C GLY A 221 -39.72 9.56 -43.88
N SER A 222 -39.84 10.81 -43.40
CA SER A 222 -40.91 11.72 -43.84
C SER A 222 -40.70 12.17 -45.28
N GLN A 223 -39.45 12.40 -45.69
CA GLN A 223 -39.11 12.77 -47.07
C GLN A 223 -39.40 11.62 -48.04
N LEU A 224 -39.01 10.39 -47.68
CA LEU A 224 -39.32 9.20 -48.49
C LEU A 224 -40.83 8.97 -48.59
N HIS A 225 -41.55 9.12 -47.48
CA HIS A 225 -43.01 9.02 -47.47
C HIS A 225 -43.66 10.07 -48.36
N GLY A 226 -43.18 11.33 -48.33
CA GLY A 226 -43.67 12.39 -49.22
C GLY A 226 -43.51 12.07 -50.71
N VAL A 227 -42.38 11.46 -51.10
CA VAL A 227 -42.18 10.96 -52.47
C VAL A 227 -43.20 9.86 -52.80
N SER A 228 -43.38 8.89 -51.90
CA SER A 228 -44.35 7.81 -52.10
C SER A 228 -45.79 8.31 -52.23
N SER A 229 -46.19 9.31 -51.43
CA SER A 229 -47.51 9.94 -51.52
C SER A 229 -47.72 10.60 -52.87
N TYR A 230 -46.72 11.35 -53.37
CA TYR A 230 -46.79 11.97 -54.69
C TYR A 230 -46.97 10.95 -55.82
N VAL A 231 -46.25 9.82 -55.75
CA VAL A 231 -46.37 8.73 -56.74
C VAL A 231 -47.77 8.12 -56.72
N VAL A 232 -48.31 7.85 -55.54
CA VAL A 232 -49.65 7.30 -55.37
C VAL A 232 -50.72 8.25 -55.93
N ASP A 233 -50.63 9.54 -55.63
CA ASP A 233 -51.55 10.55 -56.16
C ASP A 233 -51.49 10.63 -57.69
N ALA A 234 -50.29 10.50 -58.26
CA ALA A 234 -50.09 10.51 -59.71
C ALA A 234 -50.65 9.25 -60.39
N LEU A 235 -50.57 8.08 -59.74
CA LEU A 235 -51.16 6.84 -60.24
C LEU A 235 -52.70 6.86 -60.16
N GLY A 236 -53.27 7.41 -59.08
CA GLY A 236 -54.71 7.37 -58.86
C GLY A 236 -55.23 5.94 -58.69
N GLY A 237 -56.46 5.66 -59.16
CA GLY A 237 -57.03 4.30 -59.13
C GLY A 237 -57.19 3.70 -57.73
N GLY A 238 -57.15 4.49 -56.66
CA GLY A 238 -57.18 3.99 -55.28
C GLY A 238 -55.85 3.42 -54.76
N ALA A 239 -54.72 3.71 -55.42
CA ALA A 239 -53.41 3.42 -54.85
C ALA A 239 -53.23 4.12 -53.47
N GLU A 240 -52.42 3.53 -52.59
CA GLU A 240 -52.17 4.05 -51.24
C GLU A 240 -50.76 3.70 -50.74
N VAL A 241 -50.16 4.57 -49.90
CA VAL A 241 -48.95 4.24 -49.15
C VAL A 241 -49.34 3.55 -47.84
N ASN A 242 -48.95 2.29 -47.69
CA ASN A 242 -49.24 1.48 -46.51
C ASN A 242 -48.37 1.88 -45.30
N ALA A 243 -48.80 1.48 -44.11
CA ALA A 243 -48.10 1.78 -42.85
C ALA A 243 -46.67 1.20 -42.76
N ASP A 244 -46.39 0.14 -43.52
CA ASP A 244 -45.05 -0.46 -43.64
C ASP A 244 -44.19 0.19 -44.73
N GLY A 245 -44.70 1.23 -45.39
CA GLY A 245 -44.03 1.95 -46.47
C GLY A 245 -44.20 1.34 -47.86
N THR A 246 -44.88 0.20 -48.00
CA THR A 246 -45.20 -0.38 -49.31
C THR A 246 -46.32 0.40 -50.00
N ILE A 247 -46.44 0.28 -51.33
CA ILE A 247 -47.54 0.90 -52.10
C ILE A 247 -48.56 -0.17 -52.47
N THR A 248 -49.82 0.08 -52.15
CA THR A 248 -50.97 -0.66 -52.70
C THR A 248 -51.18 -0.24 -54.15
N ALA A 249 -51.24 -1.21 -55.06
CA ALA A 249 -51.38 -0.96 -56.49
C ALA A 249 -52.69 -0.22 -56.82
N PRO A 250 -52.70 0.64 -57.85
CA PRO A 250 -53.94 1.23 -58.35
C PRO A 250 -54.88 0.14 -58.89
N THR A 251 -56.14 0.47 -59.07
CA THR A 251 -57.11 -0.35 -59.82
C THR A 251 -57.75 0.51 -60.88
N TYR A 252 -57.50 0.17 -62.14
CA TYR A 252 -58.10 0.80 -63.32
C TYR A 252 -59.09 -0.18 -63.94
N THR A 253 -60.39 0.14 -63.89
CA THR A 253 -61.43 -0.71 -64.49
C THR A 253 -61.70 -0.27 -65.93
N ILE A 254 -61.43 -1.14 -66.90
CA ILE A 254 -61.68 -0.93 -68.33
C ILE A 254 -62.50 -2.09 -68.85
N ALA A 255 -63.65 -1.81 -69.47
CA ALA A 255 -64.56 -2.83 -70.01
C ALA A 255 -64.85 -3.99 -69.01
N ASN A 256 -65.08 -3.66 -67.73
CA ASN A 256 -65.34 -4.60 -66.63
C ASN A 256 -64.18 -5.54 -66.25
N ALA A 257 -62.96 -5.27 -66.71
CA ALA A 257 -61.74 -5.91 -66.21
C ALA A 257 -60.90 -4.90 -65.41
N ASP A 258 -60.31 -5.37 -64.32
CA ASP A 258 -59.47 -4.56 -63.44
C ASP A 258 -57.99 -4.77 -63.78
N TYR A 259 -57.25 -3.66 -63.88
CA TYR A 259 -55.82 -3.63 -64.17
C TYR A 259 -55.10 -2.86 -63.07
N ASP A 260 -53.97 -3.38 -62.62
CA ASP A 260 -53.24 -2.86 -61.44
C ASP A 260 -52.03 -1.99 -61.80
N ASN A 261 -51.85 -1.70 -63.09
CA ASN A 261 -50.80 -0.83 -63.58
C ASN A 261 -51.25 -0.09 -64.86
N VAL A 262 -50.63 1.06 -65.08
CA VAL A 262 -51.00 1.97 -66.18
C VAL A 262 -50.73 1.35 -67.55
N GLY A 263 -49.65 0.56 -67.70
CA GLY A 263 -49.29 -0.05 -68.97
C GLY A 263 -50.35 -1.03 -69.46
N ASP A 264 -50.75 -1.95 -68.61
CA ASP A 264 -51.76 -2.96 -68.93
C ASP A 264 -53.15 -2.32 -69.12
N ALA A 265 -53.48 -1.31 -68.32
CA ALA A 265 -54.70 -0.53 -68.49
C ALA A 265 -54.73 0.19 -69.86
N LEU A 266 -53.64 0.86 -70.25
CA LEU A 266 -53.57 1.52 -71.56
C LEU A 266 -53.61 0.52 -72.71
N ASN A 267 -52.94 -0.64 -72.57
CA ASN A 267 -53.01 -1.71 -73.57
C ASN A 267 -54.44 -2.25 -73.71
N ALA A 268 -55.17 -2.42 -72.60
CA ALA A 268 -56.56 -2.83 -72.63
C ALA A 268 -57.47 -1.80 -73.32
N ILE A 269 -57.23 -0.50 -73.09
CA ILE A 269 -57.91 0.58 -73.82
C ILE A 269 -57.62 0.49 -75.33
N ASP A 270 -56.37 0.30 -75.71
CA ASP A 270 -55.95 0.16 -77.12
C ASP A 270 -56.67 -1.00 -77.81
N THR A 271 -56.67 -2.18 -77.20
CA THR A 271 -57.35 -3.36 -77.75
C THR A 271 -58.87 -3.21 -77.80
N THR A 272 -59.49 -2.59 -76.79
CA THR A 272 -60.95 -2.43 -76.74
C THR A 272 -61.45 -1.35 -77.69
N LEU A 273 -60.63 -0.33 -78.00
CA LEU A 273 -60.91 0.67 -79.04
C LEU A 273 -60.81 0.07 -80.44
N ASP A 274 -59.82 -0.79 -80.69
CA ASP A 274 -59.72 -1.54 -81.95
C ASP A 274 -60.98 -2.40 -82.20
N ASP A 275 -61.51 -3.04 -81.16
CA ASP A 275 -62.76 -3.81 -81.24
C ASP A 275 -64.02 -2.91 -81.38
N ALA A 276 -64.03 -1.71 -80.77
CA ALA A 276 -65.17 -0.79 -80.81
C ALA A 276 -65.25 0.06 -82.09
N LEU A 277 -64.12 0.23 -82.81
CA LEU A 277 -64.03 0.94 -84.09
C LEU A 277 -64.23 0.05 -85.31
N LEU A 278 -64.65 -1.20 -85.12
CA LEU A 278 -65.21 -2.02 -86.20
C LEU A 278 -66.43 -1.27 -86.78
N TRP A 279 -66.18 -0.53 -87.85
CA TRP A 279 -67.22 0.07 -88.69
C TRP A 279 -68.20 -1.04 -89.07
N ASP A 280 -69.44 -0.91 -88.62
CA ASP A 280 -70.54 -1.77 -89.02
C ASP A 280 -70.71 -1.63 -90.54
N ALA A 281 -70.04 -2.51 -91.29
CA ALA A 281 -70.12 -2.55 -92.74
C ALA A 281 -71.53 -2.93 -93.21
N ASP A 282 -72.41 -3.41 -92.33
CA ASP A 282 -73.80 -3.75 -92.64
C ASP A 282 -74.77 -2.57 -92.37
N ALA A 283 -74.32 -1.45 -91.78
CA ALA A 283 -75.15 -0.25 -91.58
C ALA A 283 -75.37 0.60 -92.85
N GLY A 284 -74.79 0.20 -93.98
CA GLY A 284 -74.78 0.95 -95.24
C GLY A 284 -75.69 0.43 -96.36
N GLU A 285 -76.43 -0.67 -96.17
CA GLU A 285 -77.40 -1.14 -97.17
C GLU A 285 -78.84 -0.95 -96.67
N ASN A 286 -79.42 0.21 -96.97
CA ASN A 286 -80.85 0.41 -97.27
C ASN A 286 -81.08 1.70 -98.05
#